data_AF-E2ZAS8-F1
#
_entry.id   AF-E2ZAS8-F1
#
_cell.length_a   1.000
_cell.length_b   1.000
_cell.length_c   1.000
_cell.angle_alpha   90.00
_cell.angle_beta   90.00
_cell.angle_gamma   90.00
#
_symmetry.space_group_name_H-M   'P 1'
#
loop_
_entity.id
_entity.type
_entity.pdbx_description
1 polymer ?
#
loop_
_entity_poly.entity_id
_entity_poly.type
_entity_poly.pdbx_seq_one_letter_code
_entity_poly.pdbx_strand_id
1 'polypeptide(L)'
;MFTNGSMDFIENLIVGSYPNGLRDKDERQRYFDNFVRMFNRYDEQDVADVVEEVISRERFLPSLATFKEALDKKAQARAESERTALKIAEYRKPRGRVNVQALMEQAEKMKKGEFERPIPNRLREFAKRLWPDITDSVIRRNFPLLIHYQQNGFTIDEKGNAVQLYLSKTGEVVERIVLTQEA
;
A
#
# COMPACT_ATOMS: atom_id res chain seq x y z
N MET A 1 8.50 -12.21 -6.23
CA MET A 1 9.26 -13.44 -6.55
C MET A 1 9.78 -13.93 -5.23
N PHE A 2 9.38 -15.11 -4.76
CA PHE A 2 9.69 -15.51 -3.39
C PHE A 2 11.17 -15.40 -3.06
N THR A 3 11.48 -14.74 -1.96
CA THR A 3 12.79 -14.83 -1.34
C THR A 3 12.99 -16.22 -0.73
N ASN A 4 14.25 -16.67 -0.66
CA ASN A 4 14.58 -17.96 -0.05
C ASN A 4 14.05 -18.06 1.39
N GLY A 5 14.09 -16.96 2.16
CA GLY A 5 13.58 -16.93 3.53
C GLY A 5 12.06 -17.11 3.64
N SER A 6 11.29 -16.52 2.73
CA SER A 6 9.82 -16.69 2.70
C SER A 6 9.43 -18.11 2.31
N MET A 7 10.15 -18.74 1.38
CA MET A 7 9.90 -20.14 1.04
C MET A 7 10.26 -21.09 2.19
N ASP A 8 11.42 -20.90 2.82
CA ASP A 8 11.83 -21.71 3.97
C ASP A 8 10.78 -21.61 5.11
N PHE A 9 10.23 -20.43 5.34
CA PHE A 9 9.15 -20.23 6.31
C PHE A 9 7.90 -21.03 5.94
N ILE A 10 7.40 -20.88 4.71
CA ILE A 10 6.18 -21.55 4.22
C ILE A 10 6.36 -23.08 4.24
N GLU A 11 7.51 -23.58 3.80
CA GLU A 11 7.82 -25.01 3.80
C GLU A 11 7.81 -25.57 5.22
N ASN A 12 8.51 -24.91 6.15
CA ASN A 12 8.57 -25.33 7.54
C ASN A 12 7.18 -25.30 8.20
N LEU A 13 6.37 -24.29 7.90
CA LEU A 13 5.02 -24.16 8.42
C LEU A 13 4.10 -25.28 7.92
N ILE A 14 4.10 -25.57 6.61
CA ILE A 14 3.27 -26.62 6.01
C ILE A 14 3.72 -28.01 6.49
N VAL A 15 5.03 -28.30 6.44
CA VAL A 15 5.57 -29.60 6.86
C VAL A 15 5.40 -29.82 8.36
N GLY A 16 5.60 -28.76 9.16
CA GLY A 16 5.40 -28.80 10.62
C GLY A 16 3.95 -29.03 11.00
N SER A 17 3.00 -28.46 10.27
CA SER A 17 1.57 -28.61 10.54
C SER A 17 1.00 -29.94 10.04
N TYR A 18 1.58 -30.52 8.99
CA TYR A 18 1.16 -31.79 8.40
C TYR A 18 2.31 -32.79 8.28
N PRO A 19 2.86 -33.31 9.40
CA PRO A 19 4.05 -34.17 9.41
C PRO A 19 3.84 -35.51 8.67
N ASN A 20 2.59 -35.89 8.41
CA ASN A 20 2.23 -37.10 7.68
C ASN A 20 1.81 -36.84 6.22
N GLY A 21 1.59 -35.58 5.82
CA GLY A 21 1.04 -35.23 4.51
C GLY A 21 2.07 -35.16 3.38
N LEU A 22 3.35 -34.96 3.70
CA LEU A 22 4.45 -34.83 2.73
C LEU A 22 5.68 -35.62 3.21
N ARG A 23 5.51 -36.91 3.52
CA ARG A 23 6.59 -37.77 4.03
C ARG A 23 7.56 -38.21 2.94
N ASP A 24 7.05 -38.50 1.75
CA ASP A 24 7.88 -38.85 0.61
C ASP A 24 8.62 -37.62 0.08
N LYS A 25 9.92 -37.77 -0.18
CA LYS A 25 10.79 -36.65 -0.55
C LYS A 25 10.45 -36.14 -1.96
N ASP A 26 10.09 -37.04 -2.88
CA ASP A 26 9.79 -36.68 -4.26
C ASP A 26 8.39 -36.03 -4.35
N GLU A 27 7.43 -36.53 -3.58
CA GLU A 27 6.11 -35.92 -3.43
C GLU A 27 6.21 -34.52 -2.81
N ARG A 28 7.01 -34.36 -1.75
CA ARG A 28 7.27 -33.07 -1.11
C ARG A 28 7.88 -32.07 -2.10
N GLN A 29 8.91 -32.48 -2.83
CA GLN A 29 9.56 -31.61 -3.82
C GLN A 29 8.55 -31.18 -4.89
N ARG A 30 7.77 -32.12 -5.45
CA ARG A 30 6.74 -31.81 -6.46
C ARG A 30 5.67 -30.89 -5.92
N TYR A 31 5.27 -31.04 -4.66
CA TYR A 31 4.29 -30.16 -4.03
C TYR A 31 4.80 -28.72 -3.99
N PHE A 32 6.01 -28.49 -3.50
CA PHE A 32 6.58 -27.15 -3.37
C PHE A 32 7.01 -26.53 -4.71
N ASP A 33 7.47 -27.33 -5.68
CA ASP A 33 7.70 -26.86 -7.05
C ASP A 33 6.40 -26.31 -7.67
N ASN A 34 5.28 -27.01 -7.48
CA ASN A 34 3.97 -26.56 -7.95
C ASN A 34 3.45 -25.36 -7.16
N PHE A 35 3.73 -25.31 -5.84
CA PHE A 35 3.41 -24.16 -5.01
C PHE A 35 4.10 -22.91 -5.54
N VAL A 36 5.43 -22.94 -5.72
CA VAL A 36 6.20 -21.83 -6.27
C VAL A 36 5.65 -21.43 -7.64
N ARG A 37 5.44 -22.39 -8.54
CA ARG A 37 4.91 -22.11 -9.88
C ARG A 37 3.56 -21.38 -9.84
N MET A 38 2.71 -21.71 -8.87
CA MET A 38 1.38 -21.12 -8.74
C MET A 38 1.39 -19.75 -8.06
N PHE A 39 2.24 -19.58 -7.04
CA PHE A 39 2.17 -18.43 -6.13
C PHE A 39 3.26 -17.37 -6.34
N ASN A 40 4.31 -17.65 -7.14
CA ASN A 40 5.46 -16.74 -7.32
C ASN A 40 5.12 -15.34 -7.90
N ARG A 41 3.93 -15.21 -8.49
CA ARG A 41 3.40 -13.95 -9.04
C ARG A 41 2.69 -13.07 -7.99
N TYR A 42 2.41 -13.62 -6.81
CA TYR A 42 1.72 -12.91 -5.73
C TYR A 42 2.75 -12.32 -4.75
N ASP A 43 2.28 -11.40 -3.91
CA ASP A 43 3.08 -10.85 -2.83
C ASP A 43 3.38 -11.94 -1.77
N GLU A 44 4.61 -11.96 -1.26
CA GLU A 44 5.08 -13.01 -0.35
C GLU A 44 4.38 -12.97 0.99
N GLN A 45 4.09 -11.77 1.51
CA GLN A 45 3.39 -11.61 2.79
C GLN A 45 1.95 -12.08 2.65
N ASP A 46 1.30 -11.72 1.54
CA ASP A 46 -0.06 -12.18 1.27
C ASP A 46 -0.18 -13.70 1.19
N VAL A 47 0.81 -14.35 0.58
CA VAL A 47 0.85 -15.82 0.52
C VAL A 47 1.12 -16.42 1.90
N ALA A 48 2.08 -15.88 2.66
CA ALA A 48 2.39 -16.36 4.01
C ALA A 48 1.17 -16.27 4.94
N ASP A 49 0.48 -15.12 4.96
CA ASP A 49 -0.74 -14.91 5.74
C ASP A 49 -1.83 -15.92 5.38
N VAL A 50 -2.05 -16.17 4.09
CA VAL A 50 -3.07 -17.11 3.62
C VAL A 50 -2.69 -18.55 3.97
N VAL A 51 -1.41 -18.89 3.90
CA VAL A 51 -0.93 -20.20 4.32
C VAL A 51 -1.21 -20.41 5.81
N GLU A 52 -0.87 -19.45 6.66
CA GLU A 52 -1.19 -19.50 8.10
C GLU A 52 -2.70 -19.62 8.34
N GLU A 53 -3.51 -18.78 7.68
CA GLU A 53 -4.96 -18.77 7.83
C GLU A 53 -5.57 -20.13 7.47
N VAL A 54 -5.22 -20.67 6.31
CA VAL A 54 -5.77 -21.95 5.84
C VAL A 54 -5.30 -23.10 6.74
N ILE A 55 -4.03 -23.12 7.13
CA ILE A 55 -3.50 -24.14 8.05
C ILE A 55 -4.19 -24.11 9.40
N SER A 56 -4.52 -22.92 9.93
CA SER A 56 -5.20 -22.79 11.22
C SER A 56 -6.63 -23.40 11.22
N ARG A 57 -7.23 -23.57 10.03
CA ARG A 57 -8.62 -24.03 9.87
C ARG A 57 -8.71 -25.47 9.37
N GLU A 58 -7.76 -25.89 8.55
CA GLU A 58 -7.79 -27.19 7.90
C GLU A 58 -7.11 -28.26 8.74
N ARG A 59 -7.81 -29.39 8.91
CA ARG A 59 -7.30 -30.53 9.69
C ARG A 59 -6.31 -31.39 8.89
N PHE A 60 -6.39 -31.34 7.57
CA PHE A 60 -5.57 -32.13 6.65
C PHE A 60 -4.83 -31.21 5.69
N LEU A 61 -3.75 -31.72 5.09
CA LEU A 61 -2.94 -30.97 4.13
C LEU A 61 -3.85 -30.38 3.03
N PRO A 62 -3.99 -29.05 2.96
CA PRO A 62 -4.87 -28.42 1.99
C PRO A 62 -4.29 -28.56 0.59
N SER A 63 -5.18 -28.61 -0.40
CA SER A 63 -4.75 -28.55 -1.79
C SER A 63 -4.20 -27.16 -2.15
N LEU A 64 -3.33 -27.07 -3.15
CA LEU A 64 -2.88 -25.78 -3.69
C LEU A 64 -4.05 -24.90 -4.16
N ALA A 65 -5.15 -25.51 -4.62
CA ALA A 65 -6.36 -24.80 -5.02
C ALA A 65 -7.04 -24.12 -3.82
N THR A 66 -7.01 -24.74 -2.64
CA THR A 66 -7.57 -24.18 -1.40
C THR A 66 -6.84 -22.90 -0.99
N PHE A 67 -5.49 -22.91 -1.01
CA PHE A 67 -4.70 -21.71 -0.76
C PHE A 67 -4.96 -20.63 -1.82
N LYS A 68 -5.09 -21.02 -3.09
CA LYS A 68 -5.41 -20.10 -4.17
C LYS A 68 -6.76 -19.43 -4.02
N GLU A 69 -7.79 -20.18 -3.63
CA GLU A 69 -9.13 -19.63 -3.41
C GLU A 69 -9.13 -18.61 -2.27
N ALA A 70 -8.46 -18.91 -1.16
CA ALA A 70 -8.32 -17.99 -0.03
C ALA A 70 -7.58 -16.69 -0.44
N LEU A 71 -6.50 -16.83 -1.21
CA LEU A 71 -5.73 -15.70 -1.72
C LEU A 71 -6.55 -14.82 -2.67
N ASP A 72 -7.28 -15.43 -3.60
CA ASP A 72 -8.14 -14.71 -4.54
C ASP A 72 -9.30 -14.00 -3.79
N LYS A 73 -9.88 -14.61 -2.74
CA LYS A 73 -10.87 -13.96 -1.86
C LYS A 73 -10.30 -12.75 -1.12
N LYS A 74 -9.08 -12.87 -0.58
CA LYS A 74 -8.40 -11.74 0.10
C LYS A 74 -8.14 -10.59 -0.86
N ALA A 75 -7.71 -10.88 -2.09
CA ALA A 75 -7.52 -9.88 -3.14
C ALA A 75 -8.85 -9.21 -3.55
N GLN A 76 -9.93 -9.98 -3.68
CA GLN A 76 -11.27 -9.45 -3.97
C GLN A 76 -11.77 -8.53 -2.85
N ALA A 77 -11.64 -8.95 -1.59
CA ALA A 77 -12.05 -8.13 -0.43
C ALA A 77 -11.29 -6.80 -0.36
N ARG A 78 -9.99 -6.80 -0.66
CA ARG A 78 -9.19 -5.56 -0.78
C ARG A 78 -9.71 -4.67 -1.91
N ALA A 79 -9.93 -5.23 -3.09
CA ALA A 79 -10.45 -4.47 -4.24
C ALA A 79 -11.85 -3.89 -3.97
N GLU A 80 -12.71 -4.61 -3.25
CA GLU A 80 -14.03 -4.13 -2.83
C GLU A 80 -13.96 -3.04 -1.77
N SER A 81 -13.04 -3.16 -0.81
CA SER A 81 -12.76 -2.13 0.19
C SER A 81 -12.27 -0.84 -0.47
N GLU A 82 -11.30 -0.95 -1.40
CA GLU A 82 -10.78 0.19 -2.17
C GLU A 82 -11.89 0.86 -3.01
N ARG A 83 -12.73 0.06 -3.69
CA ARG A 83 -13.89 0.57 -4.44
C ARG A 83 -14.90 1.28 -3.54
N THR A 84 -15.10 0.78 -2.33
CA THR A 84 -16.02 1.38 -1.35
C THR A 84 -15.47 2.68 -0.81
N ALA A 85 -14.18 2.74 -0.47
CA ALA A 85 -13.49 3.96 -0.09
C ALA A 85 -13.55 5.02 -1.19
N LEU A 86 -13.31 4.63 -2.45
CA LEU A 86 -13.44 5.50 -3.63
C LEU A 86 -14.85 6.05 -3.78
N LYS A 87 -15.90 5.22 -3.62
CA LYS A 87 -17.29 5.68 -3.66
C LYS A 87 -17.58 6.70 -2.55
N ILE A 88 -17.14 6.44 -1.32
CA ILE A 88 -17.32 7.37 -0.18
C ILE A 88 -16.66 8.71 -0.48
N ALA A 89 -15.44 8.69 -1.04
CA ALA A 89 -14.78 9.89 -1.51
C ALA A 89 -15.61 10.58 -2.61
N GLU A 90 -16.06 9.87 -3.64
CA GLU A 90 -16.89 10.40 -4.74
C GLU A 90 -18.20 11.09 -4.31
N TYR A 91 -18.75 10.76 -3.15
CA TYR A 91 -19.96 11.43 -2.63
C TYR A 91 -19.68 12.75 -1.87
N ARG A 92 -18.45 13.01 -1.40
CA ARG A 92 -18.10 14.29 -0.74
C ARG A 92 -17.62 15.35 -1.73
N LYS A 93 -17.99 16.62 -1.52
CA LYS A 93 -17.51 17.73 -2.37
C LYS A 93 -15.97 17.78 -2.36
N PRO A 94 -15.31 17.95 -3.53
CA PRO A 94 -13.88 18.19 -3.61
C PRO A 94 -13.44 19.30 -2.67
N ARG A 95 -12.39 19.06 -1.87
CA ARG A 95 -11.76 20.09 -1.03
C ARG A 95 -10.85 21.01 -1.82
N GLY A 96 -10.25 20.47 -2.88
CA GLY A 96 -9.29 21.18 -3.70
C GLY A 96 -8.94 20.38 -4.94
N ARG A 97 -8.37 21.07 -5.93
CA ARG A 97 -7.78 20.47 -7.12
C ARG A 97 -6.31 20.82 -7.15
N VAL A 98 -5.50 19.81 -7.33
CA VAL A 98 -4.06 19.88 -7.43
C VAL A 98 -3.69 19.76 -8.91
N ASN A 99 -3.03 20.78 -9.45
CA ASN A 99 -2.54 20.74 -10.82
C ASN A 99 -1.27 19.88 -10.90
N VAL A 100 -1.40 18.67 -11.46
CA VAL A 100 -0.31 17.69 -11.54
C VAL A 100 0.81 18.16 -12.46
N GLN A 101 0.50 18.90 -13.52
CA GLN A 101 1.50 19.45 -14.43
C GLN A 101 2.44 20.42 -13.70
N ALA A 102 1.87 21.29 -12.86
CA ALA A 102 2.64 22.22 -12.04
C ALA A 102 3.52 21.48 -11.00
N LEU A 103 3.03 20.37 -10.43
CA LEU A 103 3.82 19.53 -9.52
C LEU A 103 4.96 18.82 -10.25
N MET A 104 4.71 18.30 -11.45
CA MET A 104 5.72 17.64 -12.27
C MET A 104 6.83 18.62 -12.70
N GLU A 105 6.46 19.84 -13.10
CA GLU A 105 7.44 20.89 -13.42
C GLU A 105 8.32 21.25 -12.22
N GLN A 106 7.76 21.33 -11.02
CA GLN A 106 8.53 21.57 -9.79
C GLN A 106 9.42 20.37 -9.44
N ALA A 107 8.93 19.14 -9.60
CA ALA A 107 9.70 17.93 -9.37
C ALA A 107 10.88 17.78 -10.36
N GLU A 108 10.69 18.15 -11.62
CA GLU A 108 11.75 18.15 -12.63
C GLU A 108 12.84 19.20 -12.33
N LYS A 109 12.45 20.41 -11.89
CA LYS A 109 13.42 21.41 -11.41
C LYS A 109 14.20 20.92 -10.19
N MET A 110 13.57 20.16 -9.30
CA MET A 110 14.25 19.52 -8.18
C MET A 110 15.25 18.44 -8.62
N LYS A 111 14.87 17.57 -9.58
CA LYS A 111 15.79 16.54 -10.12
C LYS A 111 17.03 17.15 -10.77
N LYS A 112 16.89 18.33 -11.38
CA LYS A 112 17.98 19.09 -12.00
C LYS A 112 18.90 19.80 -10.99
N GLY A 113 18.65 19.66 -9.69
CA GLY A 113 19.48 20.28 -8.65
C GLY A 113 19.26 21.79 -8.49
N GLU A 114 18.29 22.39 -9.21
CA GLU A 114 18.00 23.84 -9.16
C GLU A 114 17.53 24.30 -7.77
N PHE A 115 17.15 23.37 -6.89
CA PHE A 115 16.68 23.62 -5.53
C PHE A 115 17.67 23.16 -4.43
N GLU A 116 18.96 23.07 -4.74
CA GLU A 116 20.00 22.93 -3.70
C GLU A 116 20.12 24.19 -2.83
N ARG A 117 19.21 24.29 -1.85
CA ARG A 117 19.21 25.15 -0.65
C ARG A 117 19.13 26.68 -0.87
N PRO A 118 18.39 27.38 0.02
CA PRO A 118 17.66 26.88 1.19
C PRO A 118 16.17 26.58 0.92
N ILE A 119 15.58 25.67 1.72
CA ILE A 119 14.11 25.52 1.81
C ILE A 119 13.56 26.86 2.29
N PRO A 120 12.53 27.46 1.64
CA PRO A 120 11.96 28.71 2.09
C PRO A 120 11.46 28.60 3.54
N ASN A 121 11.82 29.56 4.40
CA ASN A 121 11.43 29.54 5.82
C ASN A 121 9.91 29.45 6.00
N ARG A 122 9.12 30.13 5.14
CA ARG A 122 7.66 30.05 5.15
C ARG A 122 7.13 28.63 4.93
N LEU A 123 7.78 27.85 4.07
CA LEU A 123 7.40 26.45 3.81
C LEU A 123 7.76 25.57 5.01
N ARG A 124 8.92 25.82 5.63
CA ARG A 124 9.33 25.13 6.85
C ARG A 124 8.38 25.43 8.01
N GLU A 125 7.99 26.69 8.20
CA GLU A 125 7.01 27.12 9.21
C GLU A 125 5.64 26.49 8.96
N PHE A 126 5.18 26.48 7.70
CA PHE A 126 3.94 25.79 7.32
C PHE A 126 4.00 24.30 7.64
N ALA A 127 5.05 23.61 7.20
CA ALA A 127 5.23 22.18 7.43
C ALA A 127 5.33 21.85 8.93
N LYS A 128 6.07 22.65 9.71
CA LYS A 128 6.19 22.47 11.17
C LYS A 128 4.90 22.78 11.92
N ARG A 129 4.07 23.69 11.42
CA ARG A 129 2.73 23.93 11.98
C ARG A 129 1.82 22.71 11.81
N LEU A 130 1.96 21.99 10.71
CA LEU A 130 1.19 20.77 10.44
C LEU A 130 1.79 19.55 11.14
N TRP A 131 3.12 19.46 11.19
CA TRP A 131 3.88 18.35 11.78
C TRP A 131 5.10 18.91 12.51
N PRO A 132 5.01 19.15 13.83
CA PRO A 132 6.07 19.80 14.61
C PRO A 132 7.45 19.14 14.47
N ASP A 133 7.47 17.80 14.36
CA ASP A 133 8.69 16.98 14.30
C ASP A 133 9.16 16.68 12.86
N ILE A 134 8.56 17.29 11.83
CA ILE A 134 8.94 17.01 10.44
C ILE A 134 10.37 17.45 10.16
N THR A 135 11.17 16.53 9.61
CA THR A 135 12.56 16.82 9.27
C THR A 135 12.68 17.55 7.93
N ASP A 136 13.72 18.37 7.77
CA ASP A 136 14.02 19.05 6.49
C ASP A 136 14.18 18.05 5.32
N SER A 137 14.59 16.81 5.60
CA SER A 137 14.69 15.73 4.60
C SER A 137 13.29 15.32 4.08
N VAL A 138 12.33 15.15 4.99
CA VAL A 138 10.94 14.83 4.63
C VAL A 138 10.27 16.00 3.93
N ILE A 139 10.53 17.25 4.36
CA ILE A 139 10.05 18.46 3.67
C ILE A 139 10.57 18.48 2.22
N ARG A 140 11.86 18.17 1.99
CA ARG A 140 12.44 18.14 0.64
C ARG A 140 11.78 17.08 -0.24
N ARG A 141 11.60 15.87 0.27
CA ARG A 141 10.97 14.78 -0.50
C ARG A 141 9.55 15.11 -0.93
N ASN A 142 8.85 15.91 -0.14
CA ASN A 142 7.45 16.30 -0.38
C ASN A 142 7.29 17.76 -0.83
N PHE A 143 8.37 18.41 -1.26
CA PHE A 143 8.42 19.85 -1.49
C PHE A 143 7.37 20.38 -2.47
N PRO A 144 7.14 19.75 -3.65
CA PRO A 144 6.12 20.22 -4.59
C PRO A 144 4.71 20.19 -3.98
N LEU A 145 4.43 19.13 -3.22
CA LEU A 145 3.14 18.93 -2.57
C LEU A 145 2.92 19.95 -1.44
N LEU A 146 3.95 20.19 -0.62
CA LEU A 146 3.87 21.17 0.47
C LEU A 146 3.72 22.61 -0.05
N ILE A 147 4.39 22.98 -1.15
CA ILE A 147 4.19 24.30 -1.78
C ILE A 147 2.76 24.45 -2.26
N HIS A 148 2.24 23.42 -2.92
CA HIS A 148 0.86 23.43 -3.39
C HIS A 148 -0.13 23.64 -2.23
N TYR A 149 0.06 22.93 -1.12
CA TYR A 149 -0.78 23.09 0.06
C TYR A 149 -0.65 24.47 0.72
N GLN A 150 0.57 24.99 0.82
CA GLN A 150 0.82 26.32 1.37
C GLN A 150 0.16 27.43 0.52
N GLN A 151 0.26 27.33 -0.82
CA GLN A 151 -0.27 28.34 -1.74
C GLN A 151 -1.80 28.36 -1.81
N ASN A 152 -2.45 27.20 -1.63
CA ASN A 152 -3.90 27.08 -1.70
C ASN A 152 -4.58 27.20 -0.33
N GLY A 153 -3.86 27.68 0.70
CA GLY A 153 -4.44 28.01 2.01
C GLY A 153 -5.00 26.80 2.76
N PHE A 154 -4.39 25.63 2.57
CA PHE A 154 -4.96 24.39 3.10
C PHE A 154 -4.94 24.35 4.63
N THR A 155 -6.10 24.07 5.23
CA THR A 155 -6.26 23.86 6.68
C THR A 155 -6.49 22.38 6.94
N ILE A 156 -5.56 21.68 7.59
CA ILE A 156 -5.85 20.30 8.00
C ILE A 156 -7.06 20.33 8.93
N ASP A 157 -8.02 19.45 8.65
CA ASP A 157 -9.15 19.24 9.54
C ASP A 157 -8.58 18.70 10.85
N GLU A 158 -8.79 19.43 11.95
CA GLU A 158 -8.27 19.10 13.29
C GLU A 158 -8.66 17.69 13.74
N LYS A 159 -9.65 17.05 13.10
CA LYS A 159 -10.09 15.68 13.36
C LYS A 159 -9.22 14.60 12.72
N GLY A 160 -8.15 14.96 12.00
CA GLY A 160 -7.22 13.98 11.41
C GLY A 160 -7.86 13.11 10.34
N ASN A 161 -8.93 13.59 9.69
CA ASN A 161 -9.64 12.81 8.69
C ASN A 161 -8.71 12.38 7.54
N ALA A 162 -8.77 11.09 7.20
CA ALA A 162 -8.04 10.54 6.07
C ALA A 162 -8.45 11.23 4.78
N VAL A 163 -7.48 11.58 3.96
CA VAL A 163 -7.68 12.25 2.68
C VAL A 163 -7.35 11.27 1.56
N GLN A 164 -8.25 11.15 0.59
CA GLN A 164 -7.99 10.42 -0.64
C GLN A 164 -7.73 11.41 -1.78
N LEU A 165 -6.60 11.16 -2.44
CA LEU A 165 -6.19 11.87 -3.65
C LEU A 165 -6.52 10.96 -4.84
N TYR A 166 -7.26 11.47 -5.81
CA TYR A 166 -7.52 10.73 -7.06
C TYR A 166 -7.16 11.58 -8.27
N LEU A 167 -6.56 10.95 -9.28
CA LEU A 167 -6.28 11.62 -10.56
C LEU A 167 -7.57 11.67 -11.38
N SER A 168 -8.04 12.87 -11.71
CA SER A 168 -9.17 13.08 -12.60
C SER A 168 -8.81 12.73 -14.04
N LYS A 169 -9.83 12.51 -14.87
CA LYS A 169 -9.67 12.38 -16.33
C LYS A 169 -9.08 13.63 -16.99
N THR A 170 -9.13 14.78 -16.32
CA THR A 170 -8.54 16.05 -16.76
C THR A 170 -7.08 16.22 -16.31
N GLY A 171 -6.49 15.24 -15.62
CA GLY A 171 -5.11 15.29 -15.15
C GLY A 171 -4.92 16.09 -13.85
N GLU A 172 -6.00 16.39 -13.13
CA GLU A 172 -5.95 17.07 -11.83
C GLU A 172 -5.98 16.04 -10.71
N VAL A 173 -5.14 16.16 -9.69
CA VAL A 173 -5.32 15.37 -8.47
C VAL A 173 -6.38 16.06 -7.63
N VAL A 174 -7.52 15.42 -7.46
CA VAL A 174 -8.62 15.96 -6.68
C VAL A 174 -8.56 15.39 -5.28
N GLU A 175 -8.69 16.27 -4.31
CA GLU A 175 -8.65 15.92 -2.91
C GLU A 175 -10.06 15.76 -2.34
N ARG A 176 -10.33 14.63 -1.70
CA ARG A 176 -11.58 14.39 -0.99
C ARG A 176 -11.33 13.77 0.37
N ILE A 177 -12.10 14.21 1.35
CA ILE A 177 -12.07 13.64 2.69
C ILE A 177 -12.76 12.27 2.65
N VAL A 178 -12.08 11.23 3.13
CA VAL A 178 -12.68 9.93 3.39
C VAL A 178 -13.18 9.92 4.83
N LEU A 179 -14.44 9.55 5.01
CA LEU A 179 -14.90 9.12 6.32
C LEU A 179 -14.37 7.72 6.54
N THR A 180 -13.37 7.56 7.41
CA THR A 180 -13.18 6.26 8.06
C THR A 180 -14.43 6.01 8.89
N GLN A 181 -15.17 4.94 8.61
CA GLN A 181 -16.19 4.50 9.56
C GLN A 181 -15.48 4.33 10.90
N GLU A 182 -15.93 5.07 11.92
CA GLU A 182 -15.49 4.82 13.29
C GLU A 182 -15.76 3.34 13.59
N ALA A 183 -14.70 2.63 13.99
CA ALA A 183 -14.74 1.21 14.34
C ALA A 183 -15.48 0.98 15.65
#